data_AF-A0A6J4XCW7-F1
#
_entry.id   AF-A0A6J4XCW7-F1
#
_cell.length_a   1.000
_cell.length_b   1.000
_cell.length_c   1.000
_cell.angle_alpha   90.00
_cell.angle_beta   90.00
_cell.angle_gamma   90.00
#
_symmetry.space_group_name_H-M   'P 1'
#
loop_
_entity.id
_entity.type
_entity.pdbx_description
1 polymer ?
#
loop_
_entity_poly.entity_id
_entity_poly.type
_entity_poly.pdbx_seq_one_letter_code
_entity_poly.pdbx_strand_id
1 'polypeptide(L)'
;MAKEKVKHLSGVFASVFAHHGHITKEEAQEISGLADHEFEKAYDKASNIAENVMQHEGEKMDKFLEHLAKEIDKYFDHYGGKLFK
;
A
#
# COMPACT_ATOMS: atom_id res chain seq x y z
N MET A 1 -6.12 19.83 -2.06
CA MET A 1 -4.91 19.65 -2.89
C MET A 1 -3.93 18.65 -2.28
N ALA A 2 -3.20 18.98 -1.19
CA ALA A 2 -2.24 18.03 -0.60
C ALA A 2 -2.91 16.78 0.00
N LYS A 3 -3.96 16.98 0.82
CA LYS A 3 -4.74 15.88 1.44
C LYS A 3 -5.27 14.87 0.41
N GLU A 4 -5.87 15.35 -0.68
CA GLU A 4 -6.39 14.47 -1.74
C GLU A 4 -5.28 13.71 -2.48
N LYS A 5 -4.13 14.36 -2.74
CA LYS A 5 -2.98 13.66 -3.32
C LYS A 5 -2.45 12.56 -2.40
N VAL A 6 -2.45 12.78 -1.08
CA VAL A 6 -2.05 11.77 -0.09
C VAL A 6 -3.04 10.61 -0.09
N LYS A 7 -4.35 10.86 -0.10
CA LYS A 7 -5.36 9.79 -0.22
C LYS A 7 -5.19 8.92 -1.46
N HIS A 8 -4.95 9.54 -2.61
CA HIS A 8 -4.66 8.80 -3.84
C HIS A 8 -3.38 7.96 -3.75
N LEU A 9 -2.32 8.49 -3.14
CA LEU A 9 -1.09 7.75 -2.90
C LEU A 9 -1.32 6.56 -1.95
N SER A 10 -2.05 6.78 -0.86
CA SER A 10 -2.46 5.75 0.09
C SER A 10 -3.30 4.67 -0.59
N GLY A 11 -4.22 5.04 -1.48
CA GLY A 11 -5.01 4.11 -2.27
C GLY A 11 -4.17 3.25 -3.20
N VAL A 12 -3.20 3.84 -3.93
CA VAL A 12 -2.27 3.07 -4.77
C VAL A 12 -1.45 2.10 -3.92
N PHE A 13 -0.89 2.57 -2.81
CA PHE A 13 -0.03 1.76 -1.94
C PHE A 13 -0.81 0.59 -1.32
N ALA A 14 -1.96 0.85 -0.69
CA ALA A 14 -2.81 -0.18 -0.11
C ALA A 14 -3.30 -1.20 -1.17
N SER A 15 -3.62 -0.73 -2.37
CA SER A 15 -4.04 -1.62 -3.47
C SER A 15 -2.94 -2.59 -3.90
N VAL A 16 -1.65 -2.22 -3.81
CA VAL A 16 -0.55 -3.17 -4.08
C VAL A 16 -0.57 -4.34 -3.09
N PHE A 17 -0.80 -4.07 -1.80
CA PHE A 17 -0.95 -5.14 -0.79
C PHE A 17 -2.21 -5.97 -0.99
N ALA A 18 -3.29 -5.36 -1.46
CA ALA A 18 -4.52 -6.08 -1.80
C ALA A 18 -4.32 -7.04 -2.97
N HIS A 19 -3.64 -6.61 -4.03
CA HIS A 19 -3.29 -7.48 -5.17
C HIS A 19 -2.36 -8.64 -4.76
N HIS A 20 -1.57 -8.48 -3.69
CA HIS A 20 -0.73 -9.54 -3.12
C HIS A 20 -1.44 -10.41 -2.06
N GLY A 21 -2.71 -10.12 -1.73
CA GLY A 21 -3.50 -10.91 -0.79
C GLY A 21 -3.17 -10.69 0.69
N HIS A 22 -2.44 -9.63 1.03
CA HIS A 22 -2.16 -9.28 2.43
C HIS A 22 -3.34 -8.58 3.11
N ILE A 23 -4.15 -7.87 2.33
CA ILE A 23 -5.41 -7.23 2.74
C ILE A 23 -6.47 -7.43 1.65
N THR A 24 -7.72 -7.17 1.97
CA THR A 24 -8.83 -7.16 1.00
C THR A 24 -8.88 -5.84 0.21
N LYS A 25 -9.59 -5.84 -0.92
CA LYS A 25 -9.84 -4.64 -1.73
C LYS A 25 -10.61 -3.60 -0.92
N GLU A 26 -11.57 -4.03 -0.10
CA GLU A 26 -12.38 -3.20 0.78
C GLU A 26 -11.54 -2.53 1.87
N GLU A 27 -10.62 -3.27 2.51
CA GLU A 27 -9.68 -2.70 3.49
C GLU A 27 -8.74 -1.68 2.84
N ALA A 28 -8.25 -1.96 1.62
CA ALA A 28 -7.44 -1.01 0.88
C ALA A 28 -8.20 0.28 0.53
N GLN A 29 -9.50 0.16 0.24
CA GLN A 29 -10.37 1.30 0.00
C GLN A 29 -10.55 2.13 1.27
N GLU A 30 -10.86 1.48 2.40
CA GLU A 30 -11.03 2.14 3.69
C GLU A 30 -9.78 2.94 4.07
N ILE A 31 -8.59 2.33 3.94
CA ILE A 31 -7.28 2.96 4.22
C ILE A 31 -7.06 4.19 3.33
N SER A 32 -7.50 4.15 2.07
CA SER A 32 -7.32 5.28 1.14
C SER A 32 -8.16 6.50 1.52
N GLY A 33 -9.32 6.30 2.15
CA GLY A 33 -10.32 7.35 2.40
C GLY A 33 -10.87 7.99 1.12
N LEU A 34 -10.77 7.30 -0.02
CA LEU A 34 -11.33 7.69 -1.32
C LEU A 34 -12.77 7.18 -1.47
N ALA A 35 -13.56 7.89 -2.26
CA ALA A 35 -14.86 7.37 -2.70
C ALA A 35 -14.68 6.22 -3.69
N ASP A 36 -15.65 5.30 -3.78
CA ASP A 36 -15.59 4.08 -4.63
C ASP A 36 -15.03 4.33 -6.03
N HIS A 37 -15.61 5.32 -6.74
CA HIS A 37 -15.24 5.64 -8.12
C HIS A 37 -13.83 6.24 -8.30
N GLU A 38 -13.27 6.82 -7.24
CA GLU A 38 -11.89 7.33 -7.23
C GLU A 38 -10.91 6.22 -6.84
N PHE A 39 -11.35 5.34 -5.94
CA PHE A 39 -10.58 4.18 -5.52
C PHE A 39 -10.39 3.17 -6.63
N GLU A 40 -11.42 2.86 -7.43
CA GLU A 40 -11.28 1.91 -8.55
C GLU A 40 -10.17 2.33 -9.52
N LYS A 41 -10.08 3.62 -9.85
CA LYS A 41 -9.01 4.14 -10.70
C LYS A 41 -7.62 3.98 -10.08
N ALA A 42 -7.51 4.12 -8.76
CA ALA A 42 -6.26 3.90 -8.04
C ALA A 42 -5.91 2.40 -7.97
N TYR A 43 -6.90 1.54 -7.77
CA TYR A 43 -6.78 0.09 -7.67
C TYR A 43 -6.32 -0.55 -8.99
N ASP A 44 -6.89 -0.12 -10.11
CA ASP A 44 -6.49 -0.57 -11.45
C ASP A 44 -5.07 -0.11 -11.78
N LYS A 45 -4.73 1.13 -11.41
CA LYS A 45 -3.38 1.67 -11.63
C LYS A 45 -2.33 0.96 -10.76
N ALA A 46 -2.70 0.55 -9.56
CA ALA A 46 -1.85 -0.23 -8.67
C ALA A 46 -1.57 -1.64 -9.21
N SER A 47 -2.49 -2.26 -9.96
CA SER A 47 -2.25 -3.57 -10.62
C SER A 47 -1.04 -3.51 -11.55
N ASN A 48 -0.99 -2.49 -12.42
CA ASN A 48 0.14 -2.29 -13.33
C ASN A 48 1.46 -2.00 -12.59
N ILE A 49 1.39 -1.32 -11.44
CA ILE A 49 2.58 -1.04 -10.61
C ILE A 49 3.05 -2.33 -9.95
N ALA A 50 2.15 -3.10 -9.35
CA ALA A 50 2.46 -4.38 -8.72
C ALA A 50 3.09 -5.36 -9.74
N GLU A 51 2.51 -5.49 -10.93
CA GLU A 51 3.06 -6.32 -12.01
C GLU A 51 4.47 -5.89 -12.44
N ASN A 52 4.69 -4.59 -12.68
CA ASN A 52 6.01 -4.08 -13.09
C ASN A 52 7.07 -4.24 -12.00
N VAL A 53 6.68 -3.98 -10.75
CA VAL A 53 7.54 -4.14 -9.57
C VAL A 53 7.93 -5.60 -9.39
N MET A 54 6.99 -6.54 -9.52
CA MET A 54 7.27 -7.97 -9.44
C MET A 54 8.18 -8.46 -10.57
N GLN A 55 7.97 -7.97 -11.80
CA GLN A 55 8.73 -8.44 -12.97
C GLN A 55 10.15 -7.88 -13.06
N HIS A 56 10.36 -6.62 -12.66
CA HIS A 56 11.63 -5.94 -12.90
C HIS A 56 12.42 -5.60 -11.63
N GLU A 57 11.77 -5.53 -10.48
CA GLU A 57 12.36 -4.97 -9.26
C GLU A 57 12.15 -5.82 -8.01
N GLY A 58 11.81 -7.11 -8.14
CA GLY A 58 11.49 -8.02 -7.03
C GLY A 58 12.43 -7.87 -5.80
N GLU A 59 13.75 -8.06 -5.98
CA GLU A 59 14.72 -7.90 -4.87
C GLU A 59 14.84 -6.46 -4.32
N LYS A 60 14.59 -5.44 -5.15
CA LYS A 60 14.65 -4.03 -4.72
C LYS A 60 13.40 -3.64 -3.94
N MET A 61 12.24 -4.12 -4.38
CA MET A 61 10.99 -3.89 -3.67
C MET A 61 10.96 -4.66 -2.36
N ASP A 62 11.44 -5.90 -2.33
CA ASP A 62 11.60 -6.63 -1.08
C ASP A 62 12.44 -5.83 -0.08
N LYS A 63 13.58 -5.27 -0.52
CA LYS A 63 14.42 -4.39 0.32
C LYS A 63 13.74 -3.08 0.70
N PHE A 64 12.95 -2.47 -0.19
CA PHE A 64 12.22 -1.23 0.10
C PHE A 64 11.12 -1.48 1.12
N LEU A 65 10.32 -2.53 0.92
CA LEU A 65 9.28 -2.98 1.84
C LEU A 65 9.89 -3.40 3.18
N GLU A 66 11.04 -4.07 3.20
CA GLU A 66 11.75 -4.43 4.44
C GLU A 66 12.23 -3.19 5.21
N HIS A 67 12.80 -2.19 4.53
CA HIS A 67 13.20 -0.93 5.16
C HIS A 67 11.99 -0.15 5.67
N LEU A 68 10.94 -0.07 4.86
CA LEU A 68 9.71 0.61 5.23
C LEU A 68 9.03 -0.10 6.40
N ALA A 69 8.96 -1.43 6.40
CA ALA A 69 8.45 -2.23 7.50
C ALA A 69 9.27 -2.02 8.78
N LYS A 70 10.60 -1.95 8.72
CA LYS A 70 11.44 -1.64 9.90
C LYS A 70 11.19 -0.26 10.48
N GLU A 71 11.00 0.75 9.64
CA GLU A 71 10.69 2.11 10.08
C GLU A 71 9.24 2.22 10.60
N ILE A 72 8.31 1.49 10.00
CA ILE A 72 6.92 1.36 10.47
C ILE A 72 6.87 0.59 11.80
N ASP A 73 7.55 -0.54 11.96
CA ASP A 73 7.60 -1.30 13.22
C ASP A 73 8.21 -0.45 14.35
N LYS A 74 9.28 0.32 14.09
CA LYS A 74 9.79 1.31 15.07
C LYS A 74 8.76 2.35 15.47
N TYR A 75 7.91 2.77 14.54
CA TYR A 75 6.85 3.74 14.79
C TYR A 75 5.66 3.10 15.54
N PHE A 76 5.30 1.86 15.22
CA PHE A 76 4.22 1.11 15.87
C PHE A 76 4.61 0.47 17.21
N ASP A 77 5.89 0.24 17.49
CA ASP A 77 6.40 -0.04 18.85
C ASP A 77 6.05 1.12 19.81
N HIS A 78 5.87 2.33 19.29
CA HIS A 78 5.39 3.50 20.03
C HIS A 78 3.86 3.48 20.26
N TYR A 79 3.11 2.68 19.50
CA TYR A 79 1.64 2.59 19.53
C TYR A 79 1.09 1.20 19.91
N GLY A 80 1.95 0.21 20.20
CA GLY A 80 1.58 -1.04 20.88
C GLY A 80 1.34 -2.28 20.01
N GLY A 81 2.04 -2.47 18.89
CA GLY A 81 1.98 -3.74 18.14
C GLY A 81 2.91 -3.82 16.92
N LYS A 82 3.20 -5.03 16.44
CA LYS A 82 4.01 -5.27 15.23
C LYS A 82 3.14 -5.33 13.97
N LEU A 83 3.63 -4.79 12.86
CA LEU A 83 2.91 -4.76 11.58
C LEU A 83 2.88 -6.13 10.90
N PHE A 84 3.85 -6.99 11.19
CA PHE A 84 3.91 -8.37 10.69
C PHE A 84 4.17 -9.36 11.83
N LYS A 85 3.69 -10.59 11.64
CA LYS A 85 3.86 -11.71 12.58
C LYS A 85 5.19 -12.43 12.35
#